data_AF-A0A3R9RTD8-F1
#
_entry.id   AF-A0A3R9RTD8-F1
#
_cell.length_a   1.000
_cell.length_b   1.000
_cell.length_c   1.000
_cell.angle_alpha   90.00
_cell.angle_beta   90.00
_cell.angle_gamma   90.00
#
_symmetry.space_group_name_H-M   'P 1'
#
loop_
_entity.id
_entity.type
_entity.pdbx_description
1 polymer ?
#
loop_
_entity_poly.entity_id
_entity_poly.type
_entity_poly.pdbx_seq_one_letter_code
_entity_poly.pdbx_strand_id
1 'polypeptide(L)'
;MHTVKLFTSPPRPYPYILINVMHPKFSLLKYAEEVIIDSGIEIFRDPNVKEYPKNHISRLLRVYAKVRQRVHNKPVYVTVQD
;
A
#
# COMPACT_ATOMS: atom_id res chain seq x y z
N MET A 1 -17.53 -21.16 -3.41
CA MET A 1 -17.34 -20.26 -2.26
C MET A 1 -16.38 -19.16 -2.67
N HIS A 2 -16.76 -17.89 -2.55
CA HIS A 2 -15.81 -16.79 -2.77
C HIS A 2 -14.95 -16.62 -1.53
N THR A 3 -13.63 -16.64 -1.70
CA THR A 3 -12.69 -16.41 -0.59
C THR A 3 -12.47 -14.91 -0.45
N VAL A 4 -12.76 -14.36 0.73
CA VAL A 4 -12.51 -12.96 1.06
C VAL A 4 -11.10 -12.82 1.64
N LYS A 5 -10.31 -11.88 1.12
CA LYS A 5 -8.97 -11.54 1.64
C LYS A 5 -9.02 -10.24 2.43
N LEU A 6 -8.43 -10.24 3.62
CA LEU A 6 -8.31 -9.04 4.46
C LEU A 6 -6.88 -8.51 4.44
N PHE A 7 -6.68 -7.32 3.86
CA PHE A 7 -5.41 -6.62 3.85
C PHE A 7 -5.34 -5.65 5.03
N THR A 8 -4.29 -5.73 5.86
CA THR A 8 -4.14 -4.83 7.02
C THR A 8 -2.68 -4.62 7.42
N SER A 9 -2.44 -3.67 8.33
CA SER A 9 -1.13 -3.30 8.85
C SER A 9 -1.23 -2.97 10.36
N PRO A 10 -0.69 -3.81 11.26
CA PRO A 10 -0.01 -5.08 10.99
C PRO A 10 -1.01 -6.18 10.55
N PRO A 11 -0.67 -7.01 9.55
CA PRO A 11 -1.52 -8.09 9.05
C PRO A 11 -1.74 -9.21 10.08
N ARG A 12 -2.95 -9.79 10.10
CA ARG A 12 -3.35 -10.95 10.93
C ARG A 12 -4.38 -11.83 10.20
N PRO A 13 -4.08 -13.08 9.82
CA PRO A 13 -2.75 -13.66 9.62
C PRO A 13 -1.97 -12.94 8.50
N TYR A 14 -0.69 -13.28 8.33
CA TYR A 14 0.34 -12.47 7.66
C TYR A 14 0.48 -12.54 6.11
N PRO A 15 -0.39 -13.11 5.25
CA PRO A 15 -0.08 -13.11 3.82
C PRO A 15 -0.51 -11.82 3.08
N TYR A 16 -1.52 -11.09 3.58
CA TYR A 16 -2.15 -9.96 2.85
C TYR A 16 -1.80 -8.63 3.50
N ILE A 17 -0.87 -7.89 2.90
CA ILE A 17 -0.29 -6.69 3.52
C ILE A 17 -0.82 -5.41 2.87
N LEU A 18 -1.30 -4.48 3.69
CA LEU A 18 -1.62 -3.12 3.28
C LEU A 18 -0.44 -2.18 3.57
N ILE A 19 -0.04 -1.40 2.57
CA ILE A 19 0.99 -0.34 2.71
C ILE A 19 0.36 1.00 2.37
N ASN A 20 0.30 1.90 3.36
CA ASN A 20 -0.05 3.30 3.12
C ASN A 20 1.16 4.05 2.53
N VAL A 21 1.00 4.66 1.36
CA VAL A 21 2.07 5.40 0.65
C VAL A 21 2.62 6.61 1.44
N MET A 22 1.82 7.18 2.33
CA MET A 22 2.22 8.32 3.18
C MET A 22 3.08 7.88 4.36
N HIS A 23 2.84 6.68 4.88
CA HIS A 23 3.58 6.11 6.00
C HIS A 23 3.99 4.65 5.71
N PRO A 24 4.85 4.41 4.71
CA PRO A 24 5.11 3.06 4.23
C PRO A 24 5.96 2.27 5.24
N LYS A 25 5.46 1.09 5.62
CA LYS A 25 6.17 0.15 6.49
C LYS A 25 6.54 -1.11 5.71
N PHE A 26 7.83 -1.41 5.63
CA PHE A 26 8.35 -2.50 4.79
C PHE A 26 8.77 -3.75 5.57
N SER A 27 8.81 -3.69 6.91
CA SER A 27 9.38 -4.75 7.77
C SER A 27 8.70 -6.11 7.60
N LEU A 28 7.43 -6.12 7.21
CA LEU A 28 6.61 -7.32 7.10
C LEU A 28 6.53 -7.88 5.68
N LEU A 29 7.08 -7.19 4.67
CA LEU A 29 7.00 -7.62 3.27
C LEU A 29 7.60 -8.99 3.00
N LYS A 30 8.56 -9.44 3.82
CA LYS A 30 9.12 -10.80 3.72
C LYS A 30 8.07 -11.90 3.92
N TYR A 31 7.00 -11.62 4.65
CA TYR A 31 5.89 -12.55 4.90
C TYR A 31 4.72 -12.40 3.93
N ALA A 32 4.68 -11.33 3.13
CA ALA A 32 3.59 -11.08 2.21
C ALA A 32 3.48 -12.21 1.18
N GLU A 33 2.28 -12.68 0.91
CA GLU A 33 1.94 -13.38 -0.34
C GLU A 33 1.39 -12.38 -1.36
N GLU A 34 0.75 -11.31 -0.89
CA GLU A 34 0.13 -10.29 -1.73
C GLU A 34 0.14 -8.94 -1.01
N VAL A 35 0.29 -7.86 -1.77
CA VAL A 35 0.40 -6.50 -1.23
C VAL A 35 -0.58 -5.58 -1.94
N ILE A 36 -1.31 -4.78 -1.16
CA ILE A 36 -1.99 -3.58 -1.65
C ILE A 36 -1.20 -2.35 -1.18
N ILE A 37 -0.86 -1.48 -2.12
CA ILE A 37 -0.33 -0.14 -1.84
C ILE A 37 -1.52 0.81 -1.92
N ASP A 38 -1.92 1.35 -0.77
CA ASP A 38 -2.94 2.37 -0.63
C ASP A 38 -2.33 3.74 -1.00
N SER A 39 -3.06 4.50 -1.83
CA SER A 39 -2.73 5.88 -2.24
C SER A 39 -2.68 6.87 -1.07
N GLY A 40 -2.90 6.45 0.16
CA GLY A 40 -2.81 7.28 1.35
C GLY A 40 -4.01 8.19 1.51
N ILE A 41 -5.23 7.66 1.29
CA ILE A 41 -6.48 8.41 1.47
C ILE A 41 -6.62 9.05 2.85
N GLU A 42 -5.89 8.54 3.85
CA GLU A 42 -5.92 9.05 5.22
C GLU A 42 -5.43 10.51 5.35
N ILE A 43 -4.74 11.07 4.34
CA ILE A 43 -4.39 12.51 4.35
C ILE A 43 -5.62 13.42 4.40
N PHE A 44 -6.75 12.94 3.86
CA PHE A 44 -8.00 13.70 3.84
C PHE A 44 -8.73 13.68 5.19
N ARG A 45 -8.19 13.00 6.20
CA ARG A 45 -8.64 13.17 7.59
C ARG A 45 -8.35 14.57 8.12
N ASP A 46 -7.33 15.25 7.57
CA ASP A 46 -7.15 16.68 7.78
C ASP A 46 -8.17 17.43 6.90
N PRO A 47 -9.14 18.15 7.48
CA PRO A 47 -10.18 18.84 6.71
C PRO A 47 -9.62 19.94 5.80
N ASN A 48 -8.39 20.40 6.02
CA ASN A 48 -7.73 21.41 5.19
C ASN A 48 -7.05 20.84 3.95
N VAL A 49 -6.90 19.51 3.86
CA VAL A 49 -6.32 18.84 2.69
C VAL A 49 -7.45 18.44 1.75
N LYS A 50 -7.47 19.03 0.54
CA LYS A 50 -8.47 18.73 -0.50
C LYS A 50 -7.91 17.95 -1.68
N GLU A 51 -6.59 18.00 -1.85
CA GLU A 51 -5.89 17.37 -2.95
C GLU A 51 -4.69 16.60 -2.44
N TYR A 52 -4.27 15.60 -3.21
CA TYR A 52 -2.99 14.94 -2.98
C TYR A 52 -1.83 15.92 -3.20
N PRO A 53 -0.70 15.76 -2.49
CA PRO A 53 0.49 16.56 -2.72
C PRO A 53 0.97 16.48 -4.18
N LYS A 54 1.53 17.57 -4.73
CA LYS A 54 2.00 17.62 -6.13
C LYS A 54 2.96 16.49 -6.55
N ASN A 55 3.73 15.94 -5.61
CA ASN A 55 4.68 14.85 -5.86
C ASN A 55 4.12 13.45 -5.50
N HIS A 56 2.82 13.32 -5.31
CA HIS A 56 2.19 12.11 -4.81
C HIS A 56 2.38 10.91 -5.75
N ILE A 57 2.19 11.09 -7.06
CA ILE A 57 2.46 10.04 -8.06
C ILE A 57 3.93 9.58 -8.00
N SER A 58 4.89 10.51 -7.93
CA SER A 58 6.31 10.16 -7.80
C SER A 58 6.62 9.46 -6.48
N ARG A 59 5.87 9.73 -5.41
CA ARG A 59 5.97 8.99 -4.14
C ARG A 59 5.43 7.56 -4.29
N LEU A 60 4.27 7.41 -4.92
CA LEU A 60 3.62 6.13 -5.19
C LEU A 60 4.49 5.20 -6.03
N LEU A 61 5.09 5.70 -7.11
CA LEU A 61 6.06 4.95 -7.94
C LEU A 61 7.29 4.51 -7.14
N ARG A 62 7.83 5.37 -6.27
CA ARG A 62 8.97 5.02 -5.41
C ARG A 62 8.63 3.93 -4.40
N VAL A 63 7.44 3.98 -3.80
CA VAL A 63 6.96 2.94 -2.88
C VAL A 63 6.73 1.64 -3.65
N TYR A 64 6.07 1.69 -4.81
CA TYR A 64 5.87 0.53 -5.67
C TYR A 64 7.20 -0.15 -6.04
N ALA A 65 8.20 0.61 -6.50
CA ALA A 65 9.51 0.06 -6.84
C ALA A 65 10.16 -0.64 -5.63
N LYS A 66 10.10 -0.04 -4.44
CA LYS A 66 10.63 -0.63 -3.19
C LYS A 66 9.91 -1.91 -2.78
N VAL A 67 8.59 -1.95 -2.94
CA VAL A 67 7.77 -3.14 -2.67
C VAL A 67 8.12 -4.23 -3.67
N ARG A 68 8.15 -3.90 -4.96
CA ARG A 68 8.42 -4.84 -6.05
C ARG A 68 9.78 -5.52 -5.90
N GLN A 69 10.79 -4.75 -5.50
CA GLN A 69 12.15 -5.24 -5.24
C GLN A 69 12.20 -6.26 -4.07
N ARG A 70 11.30 -6.15 -3.08
CA ARG A 70 11.27 -7.01 -1.88
C ARG A 70 10.40 -8.26 -2.05
N VAL A 71 9.34 -8.16 -2.84
CA VAL A 71 8.35 -9.24 -2.99
C VAL A 71 8.45 -9.95 -4.35
N HIS A 72 9.43 -9.60 -5.18
CA HIS A 72 9.80 -10.29 -6.43
C HIS A 72 8.63 -10.50 -7.40
N ASN A 73 8.08 -11.71 -7.50
CA ASN A 73 7.00 -12.05 -8.44
C ASN A 73 5.62 -12.12 -7.77
N LYS A 74 5.53 -11.84 -6.46
CA LYS A 74 4.27 -11.89 -5.71
C LYS A 74 3.28 -10.81 -6.19
N PRO A 75 1.96 -11.02 -6.15
CA PRO A 75 1.01 -10.01 -6.61
C PRO A 75 1.10 -8.71 -5.81
N VAL A 76 1.09 -7.58 -6.52
CA VAL A 76 1.12 -6.23 -5.96
C VAL A 76 0.08 -5.40 -6.69
N TYR A 77 -0.86 -4.85 -5.94
CA TYR A 77 -1.88 -3.93 -6.42
C TYR A 77 -1.60 -2.54 -5.87
N VAL A 78 -2.03 -1.53 -6.60
CA VAL A 78 -1.90 -0.13 -6.19
C VAL A 78 -3.23 0.55 -6.42
N THR A 79 -3.75 1.23 -5.39
CA THR A 79 -4.87 2.15 -5.60
C THR A 79 -4.31 3.45 -6.13
N VAL A 80 -4.95 3.99 -7.16
CA VAL A 80 -4.61 5.27 -7.74
C VAL A 80 -5.83 6.17 -7.71
N GLN A 81 -5.60 7.46 -7.55
CA GLN A 81 -6.61 8.48 -7.79
C GLN A 81 -7.00 8.47 -9.27
N ASP A 82 -8.28 8.64 -9.55
CA ASP A 82 -8.81 8.96 -10.88
C ASP A 82 -8.56 10.44 -11.22
#